data_AF-A0A7S2WNS3-F1
#
_entry.id   AF-A0A7S2WNS3-F1
#
_cell.length_a   1.000
_cell.length_b   1.000
_cell.length_c   1.000
_cell.angle_alpha   90.00
_cell.angle_beta   90.00
_cell.angle_gamma   90.00
#
_symmetry.space_group_name_H-M   'P 1'
#
loop_
_entity.id
_entity.type
_entity.pdbx_description
1 polymer ?
#
loop_
_entity_poly.entity_id
_entity_poly.type
_entity_poly.pdbx_seq_one_letter_code
_entity_poly.pdbx_strand_id
1 'polypeptide(L)'
;MVATDVAGRGLDIPDVSLVLNYDMPKHIENYCHRIGRTGRAGKDGRAVTFLAEADEDVYYDLKEYLQQTESAVPPQLMKHPAAQAPPGSITKEGRLASSRRDTKIFAK
;
A
#
# COMPACT_ATOMS: atom_id res chain seq x y z
N MET A 1 5.19 3.15 -19.47
CA MET A 1 6.32 2.40 -18.88
C MET A 1 5.77 1.37 -17.90
N VAL A 2 6.30 0.15 -17.91
CA VAL A 2 6.00 -0.88 -16.92
C VAL A 2 7.31 -1.17 -16.19
N ALA A 3 7.31 -1.08 -14.86
CA ALA A 3 8.51 -1.23 -14.05
C ALA A 3 8.17 -1.98 -12.75
N THR A 4 9.06 -2.88 -12.34
CA THR A 4 9.05 -3.51 -11.01
C THR A 4 9.99 -2.73 -10.08
N ASP A 5 9.84 -2.87 -8.75
CA ASP A 5 10.67 -2.15 -7.75
C ASP A 5 12.18 -2.34 -7.95
N VAL A 6 12.60 -3.41 -8.64
CA VAL A 6 14.01 -3.71 -8.97
C VAL A 6 14.47 -2.94 -10.21
N ALA A 7 13.64 -2.85 -11.26
CA ALA A 7 13.99 -2.17 -12.50
C ALA A 7 14.00 -0.63 -12.38
N GLY A 8 13.36 -0.07 -11.35
CA GLY A 8 13.29 1.38 -11.13
C GLY A 8 14.46 1.97 -10.33
N ARG A 9 15.31 1.16 -9.69
CA ARG A 9 16.44 1.69 -8.89
C ARG A 9 17.53 2.26 -9.83
N GLY A 10 17.74 3.57 -9.75
CA GLY A 10 18.68 4.31 -10.60
C GLY A 10 18.04 5.02 -11.80
N LEU A 11 16.73 4.87 -12.00
CA LEU A 11 15.95 5.63 -12.97
C LEU A 11 15.06 6.62 -12.22
N ASP A 12 15.42 7.90 -12.25
CA ASP A 12 14.55 8.94 -11.71
C ASP A 12 13.52 9.33 -12.77
N ILE A 13 12.26 9.01 -12.48
CA ILE A 13 11.14 9.22 -13.41
C ILE A 13 10.08 10.06 -12.68
N PRO A 14 10.26 11.39 -12.66
CA PRO A 14 9.27 12.30 -12.12
C PRO A 14 8.09 12.49 -13.09
N ASP A 15 7.00 13.05 -12.56
CA ASP A 15 5.86 13.59 -13.31
C ASP A 15 5.12 12.59 -14.23
N VAL A 16 4.88 11.37 -13.76
CA VAL A 16 4.00 10.44 -14.47
C VAL A 16 2.53 10.82 -14.31
N SER A 17 1.70 10.61 -15.32
CA SER A 17 0.26 10.91 -15.26
C SER A 17 -0.56 9.85 -14.51
N LEU A 18 -0.11 8.60 -14.53
CA LEU A 18 -0.76 7.46 -13.90
C LEU A 18 0.28 6.53 -13.28
N VAL A 19 0.08 6.17 -12.02
CA VAL A 19 0.78 5.08 -11.34
C VAL A 19 -0.18 3.90 -11.22
N LEU A 20 0.22 2.73 -11.74
CA LEU A 20 -0.55 1.49 -11.60
C LEU A 20 0.26 0.50 -10.76
N ASN A 21 -0.18 0.25 -9.54
CA ASN A 21 0.34 -0.83 -8.71
C ASN A 21 -0.38 -2.12 -9.10
N TYR A 22 0.26 -2.91 -9.96
CA TYR A 22 -0.24 -4.24 -10.30
C TYR A 22 -0.24 -5.16 -9.08
N ASP A 23 0.83 -5.12 -8.29
CA ASP A 23 0.94 -5.76 -6.99
C ASP A 23 1.08 -4.70 -5.88
N MET A 24 0.32 -4.88 -4.79
CA MET A 24 0.40 -4.01 -3.62
C MET A 24 1.77 -4.14 -2.94
N PRO A 25 2.47 -3.02 -2.65
CA PRO A 25 3.68 -3.06 -1.84
C PRO A 25 3.41 -3.64 -0.45
N LYS A 26 4.35 -4.43 0.07
CA LYS A 26 4.24 -5.05 1.40
C LYS A 26 4.32 -4.07 2.58
N HIS A 27 4.71 -2.82 2.30
CA HIS A 27 4.81 -1.75 3.29
C HIS A 27 4.19 -0.47 2.71
N ILE A 28 3.44 0.25 3.55
CA ILE A 28 2.71 1.44 3.13
C ILE A 28 3.64 2.58 2.68
N GLU A 29 4.85 2.66 3.23
CA GLU A 29 5.86 3.64 2.86
C GLU A 29 6.28 3.48 1.39
N ASN A 30 6.40 2.23 0.92
CA ASN A 30 6.71 1.94 -0.47
C ASN A 30 5.54 2.31 -1.39
N TYR A 31 4.30 2.11 -0.95
CA TYR A 31 3.12 2.59 -1.66
C TYR A 31 3.15 4.11 -1.82
N CYS A 32 3.41 4.86 -0.74
CA CYS A 32 3.55 6.32 -0.77
C CYS A 32 4.64 6.78 -1.74
N HIS A 33 5.82 6.13 -1.73
CA HIS A 33 6.91 6.44 -2.65
C HIS A 33 6.56 6.19 -4.12
N ARG A 34 5.79 5.12 -4.42
CA ARG A 34 5.34 4.81 -5.77
C ARG A 34 4.34 5.84 -6.28
N ILE A 35 3.29 6.13 -5.51
CA ILE A 35 2.25 7.10 -5.93
C ILE A 35 2.77 8.54 -5.96
N GLY A 36 3.79 8.87 -5.16
CA GLY A 36 4.47 10.17 -5.16
C GLY A 36 5.22 10.51 -6.46
N ARG A 37 5.19 9.63 -7.46
CA ARG A 37 5.68 9.87 -8.84
C ARG A 37 4.68 10.62 -9.71
N THR A 38 3.40 10.68 -9.30
CA THR A 38 2.35 11.45 -9.97
C THR A 38 1.91 12.65 -9.13
N GLY A 39 1.08 13.54 -9.69
CA GLY A 39 0.35 14.56 -8.93
C GLY A 39 1.19 15.72 -8.36
N ARG A 40 2.31 16.07 -9.00
CA ARG A 40 3.19 17.17 -8.56
C ARG A 40 2.89 18.48 -9.28
N ALA A 41 3.25 19.59 -8.64
CA ALA A 41 3.19 20.95 -9.20
C ALA A 41 1.79 21.37 -9.72
N GLY A 42 0.73 21.00 -9.00
CA GLY A 42 -0.65 21.37 -9.33
C GLY A 42 -1.27 20.58 -10.49
N LYS A 43 -0.59 19.54 -10.99
CA LYS A 43 -1.15 18.60 -11.97
C LYS A 43 -1.94 17.51 -11.24
N ASP A 44 -3.07 17.13 -11.82
CA ASP A 44 -3.80 15.95 -11.37
C ASP A 44 -2.99 14.69 -11.66
N GLY A 45 -2.78 13.89 -10.62
CA GLY A 45 -2.16 12.58 -10.71
C GLY A 45 -3.14 11.49 -10.32
N ARG A 46 -3.06 10.35 -11.00
CA ARG A 46 -3.90 9.18 -10.65
C ARG A 46 -3.03 8.02 -10.21
N ALA A 47 -3.47 7.34 -9.15
CA ALA A 47 -2.90 6.09 -8.71
C ALA A 47 -4.00 5.03 -8.63
N VAL A 48 -3.76 3.88 -9.26
CA VAL A 48 -4.66 2.73 -9.21
C VAL A 48 -3.87 1.56 -8.65
N THR A 49 -4.47 0.82 -7.73
CA THR A 49 -3.82 -0.31 -7.07
C THR A 49 -4.76 -1.49 -7.06
N PHE A 50 -4.25 -2.65 -7.49
CA PHE A 50 -4.94 -3.91 -7.30
C PHE A 50 -4.61 -4.46 -5.92
N LEU A 51 -5.65 -4.92 -5.22
CA LEU A 51 -5.54 -5.53 -3.90
C LEU A 51 -5.99 -6.98 -4.00
N ALA A 52 -5.21 -7.88 -3.44
CA ALA A 52 -5.58 -9.28 -3.25
C ALA A 52 -5.70 -9.59 -1.75
N GLU A 53 -6.32 -10.72 -1.41
CA GLU A 53 -6.41 -11.22 -0.02
C GLU A 53 -5.03 -11.40 0.62
N ALA A 54 -4.00 -11.70 -0.19
CA ALA A 54 -2.62 -11.82 0.28
C ALA A 54 -1.99 -10.50 0.77
N ASP A 55 -2.67 -9.36 0.60
CA ASP A 55 -2.20 -8.03 0.98
C ASP A 55 -2.92 -7.48 2.23
N GLU A 56 -3.70 -8.31 2.93
CA GLU A 56 -4.42 -7.96 4.17
C GLU A 56 -3.54 -7.25 5.22
N ASP A 57 -2.25 -7.60 5.29
CA ASP A 57 -1.26 -7.00 6.19
C ASP A 57 -1.12 -5.48 6.02
N VAL A 58 -1.53 -4.92 4.86
CA VAL A 58 -1.40 -3.50 4.54
C VAL A 58 -2.76 -2.80 4.53
N TYR A 59 -3.87 -3.53 4.67
CA TYR A 59 -5.22 -2.95 4.52
C TYR A 59 -5.53 -1.88 5.55
N TYR A 60 -5.14 -2.10 6.80
CA TYR A 60 -5.31 -1.11 7.87
C TYR A 60 -4.55 0.18 7.55
N ASP A 61 -3.25 0.06 7.25
CA ASP A 61 -2.37 1.20 6.96
C ASP A 61 -2.85 1.95 5.70
N LEU A 62 -3.28 1.23 4.67
CA LEU A 62 -3.84 1.80 3.45
C LEU A 62 -5.16 2.54 3.71
N LYS A 63 -6.06 1.98 4.52
CA LYS A 63 -7.33 2.61 4.88
C LYS A 63 -7.07 3.92 5.63
N GLU A 64 -6.22 3.89 6.65
CA GLU A 64 -5.82 5.09 7.40
C GLU A 64 -5.20 6.15 6.49
N TYR A 65 -4.29 5.75 5.60
CA TYR A 65 -3.67 6.67 4.63
C TYR A 65 -4.70 7.34 3.72
N LEU A 66 -5.64 6.58 3.16
CA LEU A 66 -6.69 7.12 2.29
C LEU A 66 -7.62 8.08 3.05
N GLN A 67 -7.94 7.79 4.31
CA GLN A 67 -8.74 8.68 5.16
C GLN A 67 -8.01 9.99 5.49
N GLN A 68 -6.72 9.91 5.84
CA GLN A 68 -5.88 11.07 6.15
C GLN A 68 -5.66 12.00 4.95
N THR A 69 -5.66 11.43 3.75
CA THR A 69 -5.49 12.18 2.49
C THR A 69 -6.81 12.60 1.86
N GLU A 70 -7.94 12.43 2.55
CA GLU A 70 -9.30 12.70 2.05
C GLU A 70 -9.61 12.02 0.70
N SER A 71 -8.91 10.92 0.43
CA SER A 71 -9.10 10.13 -0.78
C SER A 71 -10.30 9.20 -0.63
N ALA A 72 -10.92 8.85 -1.77
CA ALA A 72 -12.04 7.91 -1.77
C ALA A 72 -11.59 6.53 -1.25
N VAL A 73 -12.12 6.12 -0.09
CA VAL A 73 -11.91 4.79 0.48
C VAL A 73 -12.96 3.82 -0.09
N PRO A 74 -12.55 2.76 -0.82
CA PRO A 74 -13.50 1.77 -1.31
C PRO A 74 -14.30 1.15 -0.16
N PRO A 75 -15.65 1.00 -0.27
CA PRO A 75 -16.47 0.39 0.78
C PRO A 75 -16.02 -1.02 1.17
N GLN A 76 -15.43 -1.76 0.22
CA GLN A 76 -14.87 -3.09 0.44
C GLN A 76 -13.70 -3.05 1.43
N LEU A 77 -12.78 -2.09 1.27
CA LEU A 77 -11.66 -1.90 2.18
C LEU A 77 -12.14 -1.38 3.55
N MET A 78 -13.07 -0.43 3.55
CA MET A 78 -13.61 0.17 4.77
C MET A 78 -14.27 -0.84 5.71
N LYS A 79 -14.95 -1.85 5.15
CA LYS A 79 -15.65 -2.90 5.91
C LYS A 79 -14.81 -4.13 6.17
N HIS A 80 -13.62 -4.25 5.57
CA HIS A 80 -12.80 -5.46 5.66
C HIS A 80 -12.32 -5.69 7.10
N PRO A 81 -12.38 -6.94 7.63
CA PRO A 81 -11.91 -7.24 8.99
C PRO A 81 -10.44 -6.85 9.23
N ALA A 82 -9.54 -7.16 8.27
CA ALA A 82 -8.12 -6.82 8.35
C ALA A 82 -7.83 -5.30 8.34
N ALA A 83 -8.80 -4.47 7.93
CA ALA A 83 -8.65 -3.01 7.93
C ALA A 83 -9.12 -2.35 9.23
N GLN A 84 -9.68 -3.10 10.18
CA GLN A 84 -10.24 -2.53 11.43
C GLN A 84 -9.21 -2.38 12.55
N ALA A 85 -8.17 -3.21 12.56
CA ALA A 85 -7.17 -3.22 13.61
C ALA A 85 -5.76 -3.22 13.01
N PRO A 86 -4.78 -2.57 13.68
CA PRO A 86 -3.42 -2.54 13.19
C PRO A 86 -2.83 -3.96 13.14
N PRO A 87 -2.01 -4.28 12.11
CA PRO A 87 -1.34 -5.57 11.99
C PRO A 87 -0.53 -5.89 13.26
N GLY A 88 -0.63 -7.12 13.77
CA GLY A 88 0.04 -7.55 15.01
C GLY A 88 -0.65 -7.13 16.32
N SER A 89 -1.79 -6.46 16.29
CA SER A 89 -2.61 -6.24 17.50
C SER A 89 -3.39 -7.51 17.91
N ILE A 90 -3.67 -7.66 19.21
CA ILE A 90 -4.56 -8.74 19.69
C ILE A 90 -6.01 -8.27 19.46
N THR A 91 -6.73 -8.99 18.61
CA THR A 91 -8.16 -8.74 18.36
C THR A 91 -8.99 -9.03 19.62
N LYS A 92 -10.20 -8.47 19.70
CA LYS A 92 -11.14 -8.70 20.83
C LYS A 92 -11.48 -10.17 21.09
N GLU A 93 -11.26 -11.03 20.10
CA GLU A 93 -11.45 -12.48 20.16
C GLU A 93 -10.21 -13.24 20.67
N GLY A 94 -9.18 -12.53 21.13
CA GLY A 94 -7.92 -13.13 21.61
C GLY A 94 -7.04 -13.68 20.50
N ARG A 95 -7.36 -13.42 19.23
CA ARG A 95 -6.55 -13.83 18.07
C ARG A 95 -5.57 -12.72 17.69
N LEU A 96 -4.33 -13.09 17.34
CA LEU A 96 -3.36 -12.16 16.78
C LEU A 96 -3.86 -11.72 15.40
N ALA A 97 -4.11 -10.41 15.22
CA ALA A 97 -4.32 -9.83 13.90
C ALA A 97 -3.08 -10.11 13.04
N SER A 98 -3.28 -10.43 11.77
CA SER A 98 -2.25 -10.91 10.84
C SER A 98 -0.88 -10.30 11.15
N SER A 99 0.04 -11.16 11.57
CA SER A 99 1.38 -10.75 11.97
C SER A 99 2.11 -10.33 10.70
N ARG A 100 2.69 -9.13 10.68
CA ARG A 100 3.60 -8.69 9.62
C ARG A 100 4.62 -9.80 9.41
N ARG A 101 4.51 -10.53 8.30
CA ARG A 101 5.46 -11.58 7.93
C ARG A 101 6.77 -10.90 7.52
N ASP A 102 7.52 -10.44 8.51
CA ASP A 102 8.91 -10.04 8.34
C ASP A 102 9.66 -11.27 7.88
N THR A 103 9.87 -11.37 6.57
CA THR A 103 10.73 -12.39 6.00
C THR A 103 12.17 -11.94 6.29
N LYS A 104 12.62 -12.07 7.55
CA LYS A 104 14.03 -12.13 7.88
C LYS A 104 14.56 -13.46 7.34
N ILE A 105 14.82 -13.51 6.04
CA ILE A 105 15.76 -14.49 5.49
C ILE A 105 17.13 -14.04 5.98
N PHE A 106 17.56 -14.58 7.10
CA PHE A 106 18.98 -14.74 7.34
C PHE A 106 19.52 -15.70 6.27
N ALA A 107 20.22 -15.14 5.31
CA ALA A 107 21.26 -15.79 4.53
C ALA A 107 22.33 -14.71 4.38
N LYS A 108 23.47 -14.77 5.04
CA LYS A 108 24.40 -15.89 5.28
C LYS A 108 25.18 -15.65 6.57
#